data_AF-A0AAV3X9W9-F1
#
_entry.id   AF-A0AAV3X9W9-F1
#
_cell.length_a   1.000
_cell.length_b   1.000
_cell.length_c   1.000
_cell.angle_alpha   90.00
_cell.angle_beta   90.00
_cell.angle_gamma   90.00
#
_symmetry.space_group_name_H-M   'P 1'
#
loop_
_entity.id
_entity.type
_entity.pdbx_description
1 polymer ?
#
loop_
_entity_poly.entity_id
_entity_poly.type
_entity_poly.pdbx_seq_one_letter_code
_entity_poly.pdbx_strand_id
1 'polypeptide(L)' 'MARKQGNPPTIHTVEAGDILFDIAQVYYGDGNKWSKIAAANGNIKPESLQVGQKLQIPA' A
#
# COMPACT_ATOMS: atom_id res chain seq x y z
N MET A 1 -23.00 -18.63 -4.41
CA MET A 1 -21.83 -18.66 -3.50
C MET A 1 -20.61 -18.12 -4.24
N ALA A 2 -20.50 -16.80 -4.35
CA ALA A 2 -19.36 -16.15 -4.97
C ALA A 2 -18.18 -16.22 -4.00
N ARG A 3 -17.17 -17.02 -4.33
CA ARG A 3 -15.89 -17.00 -3.62
C ARG A 3 -15.29 -15.63 -3.93
N LYS A 4 -15.40 -14.68 -3.00
CA LYS A 4 -14.51 -13.51 -3.03
C LYS A 4 -13.11 -14.09 -2.99
N GLN A 5 -12.47 -14.17 -4.15
CA GLN A 5 -11.07 -14.55 -4.26
C GLN A 5 -10.30 -13.37 -3.68
N GLY A 6 -10.27 -13.31 -2.35
CA GLY A 6 -9.48 -12.33 -1.62
C GLY A 6 -8.05 -12.72 -1.87
N ASN A 7 -7.41 -12.10 -2.87
CA ASN A 7 -5.96 -12.19 -2.96
C ASN A 7 -5.39 -11.85 -1.59
N PRO A 8 -4.45 -12.65 -1.07
CA PRO A 8 -3.86 -12.35 0.22
C PRO A 8 -3.32 -10.92 0.18
N PRO A 9 -3.54 -10.14 1.26
CA PRO A 9 -3.02 -8.78 1.32
C PRO A 9 -1.51 -8.83 1.07
N THR A 10 -1.07 -8.11 0.04
CA THR A 10 0.37 -8.05 -0.26
C THR A 10 1.00 -7.13 0.77
N ILE A 11 2.06 -7.59 1.44
CA ILE A 11 2.79 -6.75 2.40
C ILE A 11 4.02 -6.20 1.69
N HIS A 12 4.11 -4.89 1.63
CA HIS A 12 5.29 -4.18 1.15
C HIS A 12 6.08 -3.66 2.34
N THR A 13 7.40 -3.88 2.37
CA THR A 13 8.29 -3.29 3.37
C THR A 13 8.88 -2.03 2.77
N VAL A 14 8.62 -0.89 3.40
CA VAL A 14 9.09 0.42 2.94
C VAL A 14 10.61 0.46 2.95
N GLU A 15 11.20 0.82 1.83
CA GLU A 15 12.63 1.03 1.69
C GLU A 15 12.99 2.53 1.72
N ALA A 16 14.27 2.83 1.82
CA ALA A 16 14.73 4.22 1.85
C ALA A 16 14.47 4.90 0.50
N GLY A 17 13.67 5.97 0.51
CA GLY A 17 13.28 6.70 -0.70
C GLY A 17 11.90 6.33 -1.24
N ASP A 18 11.25 5.32 -0.68
CA ASP A 18 9.87 4.97 -1.07
C ASP A 18 8.88 6.05 -0.65
N ILE A 19 7.93 6.30 -1.54
CA ILE A 19 6.75 7.12 -1.27
C ILE A 19 5.48 6.33 -1.59
N LEU A 20 4.38 6.62 -0.89
CA LEU A 20 3.11 5.90 -1.08
C LEU A 20 2.63 5.93 -2.54
N PHE A 21 2.95 7.00 -3.27
CA PHE A 21 2.62 7.15 -4.68
C PHE A 21 3.33 6.10 -5.55
N ASP A 22 4.64 5.93 -5.38
CA ASP A 22 5.43 4.99 -6.18
C ASP A 22 5.06 3.55 -5.83
N ILE A 23 4.84 3.26 -4.55
CA ILE A 23 4.31 1.97 -4.10
C ILE A 23 2.95 1.71 -4.79
N ALA A 24 2.03 2.68 -4.76
CA ALA A 24 0.74 2.52 -5.44
C ALA A 24 0.87 2.37 -6.96
N GLN A 25 1.84 3.06 -7.59
CA GLN A 25 2.12 2.92 -9.01
C GLN A 25 2.63 1.51 -9.35
N VAL A 26 3.50 0.94 -8.51
CA VAL A 26 4.04 -0.42 -8.66
C VAL A 26 2.94 -1.48 -8.50
N TYR A 27 2.11 -1.38 -7.46
CA TYR A 27 1.12 -2.42 -7.15
C TYR A 27 -0.21 -2.26 -7.90
N TYR A 28 -0.65 -1.03 -8.17
CA TYR A 28 -1.94 -0.77 -8.82
C TYR A 28 -1.85 -0.21 -10.24
N GLY A 29 -0.65 0.09 -10.73
CA GLY A 29 -0.45 0.81 -11.98
C GLY A 29 -0.91 2.27 -11.94
N ASP A 30 -1.27 2.79 -10.77
CA ASP A 30 -1.80 4.15 -10.59
C ASP A 30 -1.41 4.70 -9.23
N GLY A 31 -0.44 5.62 -9.23
CA GLY A 31 0.05 6.24 -8.02
C GLY A 31 -1.02 6.97 -7.21
N ASN A 32 -2.11 7.45 -7.83
CA ASN A 32 -3.20 8.14 -7.11
C ASN A 32 -3.97 7.21 -6.15
N LYS A 33 -3.79 5.89 -6.27
CA LYS A 33 -4.37 4.90 -5.35
C LYS A 33 -3.60 4.77 -4.04
N TRP A 34 -2.57 5.59 -3.81
CA TRP A 34 -1.85 5.69 -2.54
C TRP A 34 -2.78 5.87 -1.33
N SER A 35 -3.91 6.56 -1.51
CA SER A 35 -4.95 6.76 -0.49
C SER A 35 -5.57 5.45 0.01
N LYS A 36 -5.63 4.42 -0.83
CA LYS A 36 -6.11 3.08 -0.44
C LYS A 36 -5.12 2.38 0.49
N ILE A 37 -3.82 2.52 0.20
CA ILE A 37 -2.74 2.01 1.06
C ILE A 37 -2.80 2.74 2.40
N ALA A 38 -2.91 4.07 2.37
CA ALA A 38 -3.03 4.88 3.57
C ALA A 38 -4.21 4.40 4.45
N ALA A 39 -5.41 4.28 3.87
CA ALA A 39 -6.61 3.83 4.57
C ALA A 39 -6.47 2.42 5.15
N ALA A 40 -5.88 1.49 4.39
CA ALA A 40 -5.67 0.11 4.83
C ALA A 40 -4.69 -0.01 6.01
N ASN A 41 -3.79 0.96 6.19
CA ASN A 41 -2.76 0.97 7.22
C ASN A 41 -3.06 1.97 8.37
N GLY A 42 -4.31 2.38 8.54
CA GLY A 42 -4.71 3.28 9.63
C GLY A 42 -4.58 4.77 9.30
N ASN A 43 -4.83 5.15 8.05
CA ASN A 43 -4.73 6.52 7.54
C ASN A 43 -3.34 7.14 7.73
N ILE A 44 -2.29 6.34 7.44
CA ILE A 44 -0.92 6.86 7.44
C ILE A 44 -0.77 7.97 6.42
N LYS A 45 0.02 8.97 6.77
CA LYS A 45 0.32 10.08 5.88
C LYS A 45 1.54 9.75 5.02
N PRO A 46 1.59 10.21 3.75
CA PRO A 46 2.76 10.01 2.90
C PRO A 46 4.06 10.48 3.54
N GLU A 47 4.04 11.61 4.27
CA GLU A 47 5.21 12.16 4.94
C GLU A 47 5.67 11.38 6.20
N SER A 48 4.85 10.45 6.69
CA SER A 48 5.13 9.69 7.92
C SER A 48 5.63 8.27 7.65
N LEU A 49 5.96 7.95 6.40
CA LEU A 49 6.54 6.65 6.04
C LEU A 49 7.90 6.45 6.69
N GLN A 50 8.06 5.32 7.37
CA GLN A 50 9.32 4.92 7.98
C GLN A 50 9.93 3.74 7.24
N VAL A 51 11.24 3.81 6.98
CA VAL A 51 11.98 2.68 6.41
C VAL A 51 11.86 1.47 7.32
N GLY A 52 11.58 0.31 6.74
CA GLY A 52 11.29 -0.95 7.45
C GLY A 52 9.83 -1.11 7.89
N GLN A 53 8.98 -0.10 7.69
CA GLN A 53 7.55 -0.20 7.98
C GLN A 53 6.89 -1.20 7.01
N LYS A 54 6.02 -2.06 7.54
CA LYS A 54 5.22 -2.98 6.72
C LYS A 54 3.89 -2.34 6.38
N LEU A 55 3.62 -2.19 5.08
CA LEU A 55 2.37 -1.68 4.54
C LEU A 55 1.55 -2.80 3.95
N GLN A 56 0.30 -2.87 4.37
CA GLN A 56 -0.72 -3.68 3.76
C GLN A 56 -1.18 -3.03 2.45
N ILE A 57 -0.99 -3.73 1.34
CA ILE A 57 -1.45 -3.35 0.01
C ILE A 57 -2.73 -4.15 -0.26
N PRO A 58 -3.92 -3.53 -0.18
CA PRO A 58 -5.17 -4.20 -0.55
C PRO A 58 -5.21 -4.52 -2.05
N ALA A 59 -5.91 -5.58 -2.46
CA ALA A 59 -6.15 -5.88 -3.88
C ALA A 59 -7.20 -4.93 -4.50
#